data_AF-A0A8J2LFV7-F1
#
_entry.id   AF-A0A8J2LFV7-F1
#
_cell.length_a   1.000
_cell.length_b   1.000
_cell.length_c   1.000
_cell.angle_alpha   90.00
_cell.angle_beta   90.00
_cell.angle_gamma   90.00
#
_symmetry.space_group_name_H-M   'P 1'
#
loop_
_entity.id
_entity.type
_entity.pdbx_description
1 polymer ?
#
loop_
_entity_poly.entity_id
_entity_poly.type
_entity_poly.pdbx_seq_one_letter_code
_entity_poly.pdbx_strand_id
1 'polypeptide(L)'
;MKSISICFKALQWNIRLVLTFESKQESDVLNKNHWASKSIQHEINRVLVLEQALNNLVLVFTKAFGTQLILGLVINALALLFSPLYFWTSMTSPEGPPSLVQILGLLLAEVINFTMAMGLCSAGSSITSESLKLAKVISNIPMHYLDTSFQLQIQRFMIRSFGQPTTVSVAGFISFNNRLLSSMIAVLATYFIVLVQFNGDNIK
;
A
#
# COMPACT_ATOMS: atom_id res chain seq x y z
N MET A 1 13.04 3.45 -1.40
CA MET A 1 12.10 4.53 -1.77
C MET A 1 12.73 5.88 -2.12
N LYS A 2 13.86 6.30 -1.52
CA LYS A 2 14.51 7.60 -1.87
C LYS A 2 14.89 7.73 -3.36
N SER A 3 15.39 6.67 -3.99
CA SER A 3 15.76 6.69 -5.41
C SER A 3 14.56 6.89 -6.35
N ILE A 4 13.41 6.26 -6.08
CA ILE A 4 12.17 6.47 -6.86
C ILE A 4 11.67 7.90 -6.70
N SER A 5 11.73 8.46 -5.48
CA SER A 5 11.35 9.86 -5.23
C SER A 5 12.23 10.86 -5.99
N ILE A 6 13.53 10.57 -6.14
CA ILE A 6 14.46 11.41 -6.90
C ILE A 6 14.16 11.34 -8.41
N CYS A 7 13.99 10.14 -8.98
CA CYS A 7 13.57 9.98 -10.37
C CYS A 7 12.21 10.65 -10.64
N PHE A 8 11.29 10.55 -9.69
CA PHE A 8 9.97 11.18 -9.78
C PHE A 8 10.07 12.72 -9.79
N LYS A 9 10.89 13.30 -8.92
CA LYS A 9 11.15 14.75 -8.91
C LYS A 9 11.82 15.22 -10.20
N ALA A 10 12.76 14.44 -10.73
CA ALA A 10 13.42 14.73 -12.01
C ALA A 10 12.42 14.68 -13.18
N LEU A 11 11.54 13.68 -13.21
CA LEU A 11 10.49 13.56 -14.22
C LEU A 11 9.52 14.75 -14.16
N GLN A 12 9.04 15.13 -12.97
CA GLN A 12 8.16 16.28 -12.80
C GLN A 12 8.82 17.59 -13.24
N TRP A 13 10.10 17.76 -12.95
CA TRP A 13 10.86 18.95 -13.35
C TRP A 13 11.04 19.03 -14.87
N ASN A 14 11.36 17.90 -15.51
CA ASN A 14 11.47 17.81 -16.97
C ASN A 14 10.14 18.08 -17.68
N ILE A 15 9.04 17.52 -17.18
CA ILE A 15 7.69 17.78 -17.73
C ILE A 15 7.35 19.27 -17.61
N ARG A 16 7.63 19.90 -16.46
CA ARG A 16 7.40 21.34 -16.28
C ARG A 16 8.21 22.18 -17.26
N LEU A 17 9.49 21.85 -17.45
CA LEU A 17 10.36 22.58 -18.38
C LEU A 17 9.88 22.50 -19.82
N VAL A 18 9.41 21.33 -20.25
CA VAL A 18 8.88 21.13 -21.60
C VAL A 18 7.60 21.98 -21.78
N LEU A 19 6.70 21.96 -20.79
CA LEU A 19 5.47 22.75 -20.82
C LEU A 19 5.74 24.27 -20.78
N THR A 20 6.78 24.74 -20.10
CA THR A 20 7.14 26.17 -20.09
C THR A 20 7.93 26.62 -21.32
N PHE A 21 8.65 25.71 -21.99
CA PHE A 21 9.32 26.02 -23.26
C PHE A 21 8.34 26.19 -24.42
N GLU A 22 7.21 25.46 -24.42
CA GLU A 22 6.19 25.57 -25.47
C GLU A 22 5.47 26.93 -25.49
N SER A 23 5.42 27.67 -24.38
CA SER A 23 4.74 28.98 -24.37
C SER A 23 5.54 30.09 -25.08
N LYS A 24 6.73 29.82 -25.63
CA LYS A 24 7.68 30.87 -26.00
C LYS A 24 8.32 30.77 -27.40
N GLN A 25 8.05 29.76 -28.22
CA GLN A 25 8.78 29.65 -29.48
C GLN A 25 8.01 28.92 -30.58
N GLU A 26 7.67 29.64 -31.64
CA GLU A 26 6.96 29.17 -32.83
C GLU A 26 7.85 29.59 -34.03
N SER A 27 8.68 28.69 -34.58
CA SER A 27 9.24 28.67 -35.95
C SER A 27 10.42 27.68 -36.12
N ASP A 28 11.39 27.60 -35.20
CA ASP A 28 12.56 26.67 -35.26
C ASP A 28 12.28 25.27 -34.67
N VAL A 29 11.01 24.91 -34.62
CA VAL A 29 10.42 24.04 -33.59
C VAL A 29 10.39 22.56 -33.99
N LEU A 30 10.35 22.24 -35.28
CA LEU A 30 10.18 20.86 -35.75
C LEU A 30 11.37 19.93 -35.44
N ASN A 31 12.60 20.41 -35.59
CA ASN A 31 13.78 19.57 -35.31
C ASN A 31 14.03 19.47 -33.79
N LYS A 32 13.89 20.60 -33.06
CA LYS A 32 14.05 20.64 -31.59
C LYS A 32 12.98 19.82 -30.85
N ASN A 33 11.75 19.80 -31.36
CA ASN A 33 10.66 18.98 -30.81
C ASN A 33 10.89 17.48 -31.02
N HIS A 34 11.57 17.09 -32.11
CA HIS A 34 11.91 15.68 -32.32
C HIS A 34 12.94 15.17 -31.30
N TRP A 35 13.97 15.97 -31.00
CA TRP A 35 14.96 15.63 -29.96
C TRP A 35 14.37 15.67 -28.54
N ALA A 36 13.50 16.64 -28.25
CA ALA A 36 12.77 16.71 -26.98
C ALA A 36 11.83 15.50 -26.81
N SER A 37 11.09 15.12 -27.86
CA SER A 37 10.20 13.94 -27.85
C SER A 37 10.97 12.65 -27.58
N LYS A 38 12.12 12.42 -28.24
CA LYS A 38 12.96 11.23 -27.98
C LYS A 38 13.50 11.17 -26.55
N SER A 39 13.92 12.31 -26.00
CA SER A 39 14.39 12.40 -24.61
C SER A 39 13.27 12.09 -23.60
N ILE A 40 12.09 12.67 -23.82
CA ILE A 40 10.89 12.43 -22.99
C ILE A 40 10.45 10.96 -23.08
N GLN A 41 10.40 10.39 -24.29
CA GLN A 41 10.08 8.98 -24.50
C GLN A 41 11.05 8.06 -23.75
N HIS A 42 12.35 8.37 -23.80
CA HIS A 42 13.35 7.59 -23.07
C HIS A 42 13.11 7.62 -21.56
N GLU A 43 12.82 8.79 -21.00
CA GLU A 43 12.62 8.92 -19.55
C GLU A 43 11.30 8.29 -19.09
N ILE A 44 10.22 8.43 -19.87
CA ILE A 44 8.96 7.72 -19.61
C ILE A 44 9.18 6.20 -19.70
N ASN A 45 9.93 5.72 -20.69
CA ASN A 45 10.21 4.30 -20.83
C ASN A 45 10.98 3.75 -19.62
N ARG A 46 11.96 4.51 -19.09
CA ARG A 46 12.66 4.15 -17.85
C ARG A 46 11.70 4.03 -16.66
N VAL A 47 10.75 4.96 -16.55
CA VAL A 47 9.73 4.95 -15.50
C VAL A 47 8.79 3.75 -15.64
N LEU A 48 8.35 3.42 -16.86
CA LEU A 48 7.51 2.26 -17.14
C LEU A 48 8.24 0.94 -16.82
N VAL A 49 9.50 0.81 -17.21
CA VAL A 49 10.33 -0.36 -16.89
C VAL A 49 10.52 -0.51 -15.38
N LEU A 50 10.76 0.60 -14.67
CA LEU A 50 10.89 0.59 -13.22
C LEU A 50 9.60 0.18 -12.52
N GLU A 51 8.46 0.68 -12.98
CA GLU A 51 7.15 0.33 -12.44
C GLU A 51 6.78 -1.13 -12.72
N GLN A 52 7.09 -1.64 -13.91
CA GLN A 52 6.96 -3.06 -14.22
C GLN A 52 7.86 -3.94 -13.34
N ALA A 53 9.11 -3.53 -13.11
CA ALA A 53 10.03 -4.23 -12.21
C ALA A 53 9.51 -4.22 -10.76
N LEU A 54 8.94 -3.11 -10.30
CA LEU A 54 8.33 -3.01 -8.98
C LEU A 54 7.10 -3.91 -8.85
N ASN A 55 6.24 -3.95 -9.87
CA ASN A 55 5.06 -4.82 -9.90
C ASN A 55 5.46 -6.30 -9.88
N ASN A 56 6.50 -6.67 -10.64
CA ASN A 56 7.05 -8.02 -10.60
C ASN A 56 7.64 -8.37 -9.23
N LEU A 57 8.34 -7.43 -8.59
CA LEU A 57 8.87 -7.62 -7.24
C LEU A 57 7.75 -7.82 -6.22
N VAL A 58 6.69 -7.01 -6.26
CA VAL A 58 5.52 -7.17 -5.40
C VAL A 58 4.87 -8.53 -5.63
N LEU A 59 4.71 -8.95 -6.89
CA LEU A 59 4.15 -10.26 -7.23
C LEU A 59 4.99 -11.41 -6.66
N VAL A 60 6.32 -11.36 -6.84
CA VAL A 60 7.25 -12.36 -6.30
C VAL A 60 7.22 -12.38 -4.77
N PHE A 61 7.22 -11.20 -4.14
CA PHE A 61 7.13 -11.05 -2.69
C PHE A 61 5.83 -11.67 -2.16
N THR A 62 4.69 -11.31 -2.75
CA THR A 62 3.39 -11.83 -2.36
C THR A 62 3.28 -13.34 -2.61
N LYS A 63 3.91 -13.87 -3.66
CA LYS A 63 3.95 -15.32 -3.90
C LYS A 63 4.81 -16.05 -2.87
N ALA A 64 5.94 -15.48 -2.47
CA ALA A 64 6.87 -16.08 -1.52
C ALA A 64 6.35 -16.00 -0.07
N PHE A 65 5.84 -14.84 0.34
CA PHE A 65 5.49 -14.54 1.72
C PHE A 65 3.98 -14.54 1.98
N GLY A 66 3.15 -14.63 0.94
CA GLY A 66 1.70 -14.46 1.06
C GLY A 66 1.07 -15.38 2.11
N THR A 67 1.37 -16.68 2.04
CA THR A 67 0.87 -17.65 3.02
C THR A 67 1.29 -17.30 4.45
N GLN A 68 2.53 -16.84 4.65
CA GLN A 68 3.01 -16.41 5.96
C GLN A 68 2.30 -15.15 6.45
N LEU A 69 2.01 -14.19 5.56
CA LEU A 69 1.26 -12.98 5.91
C LEU A 69 -0.18 -13.29 6.31
N ILE A 70 -0.86 -14.21 5.60
CA ILE A 70 -2.20 -14.68 5.99
C ILE A 70 -2.14 -15.40 7.33
N LEU A 71 -1.21 -16.33 7.50
CA LEU A 71 -1.08 -17.07 8.74
C LEU A 71 -0.80 -16.12 9.92
N GLY A 72 0.06 -15.12 9.74
CA GLY A 72 0.33 -14.08 10.73
C GLY A 72 -0.90 -13.24 11.06
N LEU A 73 -1.72 -12.86 10.06
CA LEU A 73 -2.99 -12.18 10.30
C LEU A 73 -3.97 -13.03 11.10
N VAL A 74 -4.08 -14.32 10.78
CA VAL A 74 -4.98 -15.26 11.49
C VAL A 74 -4.50 -15.43 12.93
N ILE A 75 -3.20 -15.65 13.15
CA ILE A 75 -2.62 -15.76 14.49
C ILE A 75 -2.89 -14.48 15.29
N ASN A 76 -2.70 -13.30 14.70
CA ASN A 76 -3.01 -12.03 15.35
C ASN A 76 -4.50 -11.89 15.69
N ALA A 77 -5.39 -12.28 14.79
CA ALA A 77 -6.83 -12.24 15.06
C ALA A 77 -7.23 -13.20 16.20
N LEU A 78 -6.66 -14.41 16.23
CA LEU A 78 -6.91 -15.36 17.31
C LEU A 78 -6.33 -14.87 18.63
N ALA A 79 -5.11 -14.32 18.63
CA ALA A 79 -4.49 -13.74 19.82
C ALA A 79 -5.37 -12.64 20.43
N LEU A 80 -5.88 -11.73 19.60
CA LEU A 80 -6.78 -10.66 20.03
C LEU A 80 -8.12 -11.18 20.60
N LEU A 81 -8.62 -12.32 20.13
CA LEU A 81 -9.84 -12.95 20.65
C LEU A 81 -9.58 -13.68 21.97
N PHE A 82 -8.53 -14.49 22.03
CA PHE A 82 -8.25 -15.36 23.17
C PHE A 82 -7.54 -14.66 24.32
N SER A 83 -6.76 -13.60 24.08
CA SER A 83 -6.02 -12.88 25.12
C SER A 83 -6.96 -12.26 26.18
N PRO A 84 -8.06 -11.56 25.81
CA PRO A 84 -9.04 -11.08 26.78
C PRO A 84 -9.77 -12.20 27.52
N LEU A 85 -10.08 -13.31 26.85
CA LEU A 85 -10.70 -14.48 27.49
C LEU A 85 -9.77 -15.13 28.51
N TYR A 86 -8.49 -15.30 28.15
CA TYR A 86 -7.47 -15.80 29.05
C TYR A 86 -7.31 -14.90 30.27
N PHE A 87 -7.29 -13.58 30.06
CA PHE A 87 -7.23 -12.61 31.15
C PHE A 87 -8.45 -12.74 32.07
N TRP A 88 -9.65 -12.83 31.48
CA TRP A 88 -10.90 -13.02 32.22
C TRP A 88 -10.92 -14.29 33.07
N THR A 89 -10.56 -15.44 32.48
CA THR A 89 -10.51 -16.72 33.20
C THR A 89 -9.43 -16.73 34.27
N SER A 90 -8.30 -16.08 34.03
CA SER A 90 -7.21 -15.99 35.01
C SER A 90 -7.60 -15.11 36.21
N MET A 91 -8.39 -14.06 36.00
CA MET A 91 -8.88 -13.20 37.09
C MET A 91 -9.95 -13.87 37.95
N THR A 92 -10.65 -14.87 37.41
CA THR A 92 -11.71 -15.63 38.12
C THR A 92 -11.22 -16.99 38.65
N SER A 93 -9.97 -17.37 38.37
CA SER A 93 -9.39 -18.64 38.79
C SER A 93 -9.14 -18.69 40.31
N PRO A 94 -9.41 -19.83 40.98
CA PRO A 94 -9.10 -20.02 42.40
C PRO A 94 -7.59 -20.01 42.69
N GLU A 95 -6.74 -20.16 41.67
CA GLU A 95 -5.27 -20.08 41.80
C GLU A 95 -4.75 -18.65 42.01
N GLY A 96 -5.63 -17.64 41.92
CA GLY A 96 -5.31 -16.23 42.09
C GLY A 96 -5.01 -15.51 40.76
N PRO A 97 -4.95 -14.17 40.78
CA PRO A 97 -4.76 -13.38 39.57
C PRO A 97 -3.35 -13.56 38.99
N PRO A 98 -3.20 -13.39 37.66
CA PRO A 98 -1.90 -13.46 37.01
C PRO A 98 -0.97 -12.36 37.54
N SER A 99 0.32 -12.64 37.56
CA SER A 99 1.32 -11.66 37.99
C SER A 99 1.33 -10.43 37.08
N LEU A 100 1.61 -9.25 37.62
CA LEU A 100 1.68 -8.00 36.86
C LEU A 100 2.65 -8.10 35.67
N VAL A 101 3.75 -8.83 35.82
CA VAL A 101 4.73 -9.08 34.75
C VAL A 101 4.12 -9.86 33.58
N GLN A 102 3.29 -10.87 33.84
CA GLN A 102 2.60 -11.63 32.79
C GLN A 102 1.60 -10.75 32.04
N ILE A 103 0.84 -9.93 32.77
CA ILE A 103 -0.15 -9.02 32.19
C ILE A 103 0.53 -8.01 31.26
N LEU A 104 1.57 -7.34 31.75
CA LEU A 104 2.33 -6.38 30.94
C LEU A 104 3.01 -7.06 29.74
N GLY A 105 3.54 -8.26 29.92
CA GLY A 105 4.15 -9.04 28.84
C GLY A 105 3.16 -9.36 27.71
N LEU A 106 1.95 -9.80 28.07
CA LEU A 106 0.87 -10.08 27.10
C LEU A 106 0.42 -8.81 26.38
N LEU A 107 0.15 -7.72 27.11
CA LEU A 107 -0.24 -6.44 26.51
C LEU A 107 0.82 -5.91 25.55
N LEU A 108 2.10 -5.99 25.93
CA LEU A 108 3.20 -5.56 25.09
C LEU A 108 3.28 -6.40 23.81
N ALA A 109 3.12 -7.73 23.91
CA ALA A 109 3.10 -8.62 22.75
C ALA A 109 1.95 -8.28 21.78
N GLU A 110 0.75 -8.02 22.30
CA GLU A 110 -0.41 -7.60 21.48
C GLU A 110 -0.16 -6.26 20.78
N VAL A 111 0.40 -5.28 21.49
CA VAL A 111 0.74 -3.98 20.90
C VAL A 111 1.76 -4.15 19.77
N ILE A 112 2.79 -4.97 19.96
CA ILE A 112 3.80 -5.24 18.92
C ILE A 112 3.15 -5.90 17.69
N ASN A 113 2.36 -6.95 17.90
CA ASN A 113 1.69 -7.70 16.84
C ASN A 113 0.74 -6.80 16.02
N PHE A 114 -0.07 -6.00 16.72
CA PHE A 114 -0.97 -5.05 16.08
C PHE A 114 -0.21 -3.97 15.31
N THR A 115 0.91 -3.46 15.86
CA THR A 115 1.78 -2.49 15.18
C THR A 115 2.38 -3.05 13.89
N MET A 116 2.80 -4.32 13.89
CA MET A 116 3.29 -4.98 12.68
C MET A 116 2.20 -5.09 11.60
N ALA A 117 0.98 -5.47 11.97
CA ALA A 117 -0.15 -5.54 11.05
C ALA A 117 -0.51 -4.17 10.47
N MET A 118 -0.50 -3.11 11.29
CA MET A 118 -0.67 -1.73 10.84
C MET A 118 0.42 -1.30 9.85
N GLY A 119 1.68 -1.59 10.17
CA GLY A 119 2.82 -1.27 9.31
C GLY A 119 2.70 -1.91 7.93
N LEU A 120 2.28 -3.16 7.87
CA LEU A 120 2.05 -3.89 6.62
C LEU A 120 0.91 -3.29 5.79
N CYS A 121 -0.24 -2.98 6.42
CA CYS A 121 -1.38 -2.35 5.75
C CYS A 121 -1.03 -0.95 5.22
N SER A 122 -0.28 -0.18 6.00
CA SER A 122 0.20 1.16 5.64
C SER A 122 1.19 1.11 4.47
N ALA A 123 2.13 0.16 4.48
CA ALA A 123 3.07 -0.06 3.39
C ALA A 123 2.35 -0.47 2.09
N GLY A 124 1.40 -1.40 2.17
CA GLY A 124 0.57 -1.80 1.03
C GLY A 124 -0.24 -0.64 0.47
N SER A 125 -0.89 0.14 1.33
CA SER A 125 -1.63 1.35 0.92
C SER A 125 -0.72 2.40 0.28
N SER A 126 0.50 2.56 0.80
CA SER A 126 1.49 3.50 0.25
C SER A 126 1.90 3.11 -1.17
N ILE A 127 2.23 1.83 -1.40
CA ILE A 127 2.56 1.31 -2.74
C ILE A 127 1.44 1.58 -3.73
N THR A 128 0.21 1.26 -3.36
CA THR A 128 -0.97 1.51 -4.19
C THR A 128 -1.16 3.00 -4.48
N SER A 129 -1.02 3.85 -3.46
CA SER A 129 -1.19 5.29 -3.62
C SER A 129 -0.13 5.93 -4.53
N GLU A 130 1.14 5.49 -4.41
CA GLU A 130 2.25 5.99 -5.23
C GLU A 130 2.15 5.50 -6.68
N SER A 131 1.76 4.25 -6.89
CA SER A 131 1.46 3.72 -8.23
C SER A 131 0.34 4.53 -8.92
N LEU A 132 -0.74 4.86 -8.21
CA LEU A 132 -1.82 5.69 -8.75
C LEU A 132 -1.39 7.14 -9.02
N LYS A 133 -0.56 7.74 -8.16
CA LYS A 133 0.01 9.07 -8.40
C LYS A 133 0.86 9.08 -9.67
N LEU A 134 1.67 8.04 -9.86
CA LEU A 134 2.49 7.88 -11.06
C LEU A 134 1.61 7.79 -12.31
N ALA A 135 0.55 6.97 -12.27
CA ALA A 135 -0.40 6.85 -13.35
C ALA A 135 -1.06 8.20 -13.71
N LYS A 136 -1.44 9.00 -12.71
CA LYS A 136 -1.98 10.37 -12.93
C LYS A 136 -0.97 11.34 -13.52
N VAL A 137 0.32 11.19 -13.24
CA VAL A 137 1.34 12.06 -13.86
C VAL A 137 1.52 11.69 -15.33
N ILE A 138 1.61 10.39 -15.62
CA ILE A 138 1.76 9.89 -17.00
C ILE A 138 0.51 10.20 -17.84
N SER A 139 -0.67 10.21 -17.23
CA SER A 139 -1.93 10.55 -17.91
C SER A 139 -1.98 11.98 -18.43
N ASN A 140 -1.22 12.90 -17.82
CA ASN A 140 -1.19 14.30 -18.20
C ASN A 140 -0.22 14.58 -19.37
N ILE A 141 0.49 13.55 -19.85
CA ILE A 141 1.42 13.70 -20.96
C ILE A 141 0.61 13.78 -22.27
N PRO A 142 0.79 14.85 -23.08
CA PRO A 142 0.10 14.99 -24.36
C PRO A 142 0.48 13.85 -25.32
N MET A 143 -0.50 13.00 -25.65
CA MET A 143 -0.27 11.80 -26.47
C MET A 143 0.10 12.12 -27.91
N HIS A 144 -0.35 13.26 -28.46
CA HIS A 144 -0.19 13.61 -29.88
C HIS A 144 1.26 13.83 -30.32
N TYR A 145 2.20 14.00 -29.38
CA TYR A 145 3.63 14.12 -29.67
C TYR A 145 4.40 12.81 -29.59
N LEU A 146 3.71 11.71 -29.30
CA LEU A 146 4.29 10.39 -29.09
C LEU A 146 3.99 9.50 -30.28
N ASP A 147 4.94 8.62 -30.61
CA ASP A 147 4.74 7.61 -31.64
C ASP A 147 3.56 6.70 -31.28
N THR A 148 2.81 6.23 -32.27
CA THR A 148 1.61 5.38 -32.08
C THR A 148 1.91 4.14 -31.24
N SER A 149 3.10 3.54 -31.41
CA SER A 149 3.56 2.40 -30.61
C SER A 149 3.73 2.75 -29.13
N PHE A 150 4.15 3.98 -28.84
CA PHE A 150 4.37 4.47 -27.49
C PHE A 150 3.08 4.93 -26.83
N GLN A 151 2.18 5.57 -27.59
CA GLN A 151 0.81 5.87 -27.16
C GLN A 151 0.10 4.59 -26.68
N LEU A 152 0.20 3.50 -27.46
CA LEU A 152 -0.36 2.20 -27.08
C LEU A 152 0.26 1.64 -25.79
N GLN A 153 1.56 1.81 -25.58
CA GLN A 153 2.23 1.38 -24.34
C GLN A 153 1.72 2.16 -23.14
N ILE A 154 1.64 3.49 -23.25
CA ILE A 154 1.10 4.32 -22.16
C ILE A 154 -0.36 3.97 -21.91
N GLN A 155 -1.18 3.79 -22.94
CA GLN A 155 -2.58 3.44 -22.78
C GLN A 155 -2.76 2.10 -22.07
N ARG A 156 -1.96 1.08 -22.40
CA ARG A 156 -1.96 -0.22 -21.69
C ARG A 156 -1.54 -0.06 -20.24
N PHE A 157 -0.50 0.73 -19.98
CA PHE A 157 -0.08 1.05 -18.62
C PHE A 157 -1.19 1.74 -17.84
N MET A 158 -1.83 2.76 -18.41
CA MET A 158 -2.94 3.49 -17.83
C MET A 158 -4.10 2.57 -17.48
N ILE A 159 -4.53 1.72 -18.42
CA ILE A 159 -5.60 0.74 -18.19
C ILE A 159 -5.24 -0.19 -17.04
N ARG A 160 -3.99 -0.68 -16.98
CA ARG A 160 -3.52 -1.54 -15.89
C ARG A 160 -3.51 -0.79 -14.55
N SER A 161 -2.91 0.39 -14.49
CA SER A 161 -2.73 1.14 -13.25
C SER A 161 -4.03 1.66 -12.66
N PHE A 162 -5.01 2.03 -13.49
CA PHE A 162 -6.33 2.47 -13.02
C PHE A 162 -7.33 1.32 -12.83
N GLY A 163 -7.26 0.28 -13.67
CA GLY A 163 -8.19 -0.86 -13.60
C GLY A 163 -7.80 -1.91 -12.57
N GLN A 164 -6.50 -2.14 -12.37
CA GLN A 164 -5.96 -3.11 -11.42
C GLN A 164 -4.73 -2.50 -10.73
N PRO A 165 -4.94 -1.56 -9.79
CA PRO A 165 -3.83 -0.91 -9.12
C PRO A 165 -2.97 -1.94 -8.40
N THR A 166 -1.66 -1.71 -8.38
CA THR A 166 -0.71 -2.57 -7.69
C THR A 166 -1.06 -2.64 -6.21
N THR A 167 -1.64 -3.76 -5.81
CA THR A 167 -2.03 -4.04 -4.43
C THR A 167 -1.21 -5.21 -3.94
N VAL A 168 -0.77 -5.12 -2.68
CA VAL A 168 -0.23 -6.27 -1.98
C VAL A 168 -1.44 -7.12 -1.59
N SER A 169 -1.84 -8.03 -2.47
CA SER A 169 -3.01 -8.88 -2.28
C SER A 169 -2.60 -10.34 -2.18
N VAL A 170 -2.87 -10.99 -1.05
CA VAL A 170 -2.52 -12.40 -0.90
C VAL A 170 -3.65 -13.28 -1.43
N ALA A 171 -3.28 -14.18 -2.33
CA ALA A 171 -4.14 -15.18 -2.94
C ALA A 171 -5.41 -14.61 -3.60
N GLY A 172 -5.45 -13.30 -3.89
CA GLY A 172 -6.61 -12.61 -4.45
C GLY A 172 -7.76 -12.35 -3.47
N PHE A 173 -7.65 -12.80 -2.21
CA PHE A 173 -8.72 -12.68 -1.21
C PHE A 173 -8.57 -11.43 -0.33
N ILE A 174 -7.33 -11.13 0.10
CA ILE A 174 -7.07 -10.09 1.11
C ILE A 174 -6.04 -9.10 0.57
N SER A 175 -6.48 -7.87 0.35
CA SER A 175 -5.61 -6.74 0.03
C SER A 175 -5.13 -6.05 1.32
N PHE A 176 -3.82 -5.95 1.52
CA PHE A 176 -3.23 -5.17 2.60
C PHE A 176 -3.35 -3.67 2.31
N ASN A 177 -4.40 -3.05 2.83
CA ASN A 177 -4.67 -1.63 2.67
C ASN A 177 -5.33 -1.06 3.94
N ASN A 178 -5.56 0.25 3.95
CA ASN A 178 -6.21 0.93 5.08
C ASN A 178 -7.63 0.43 5.33
N ARG A 179 -8.32 -0.14 4.33
CA ARG A 179 -9.66 -0.73 4.51
C ARG A 179 -9.59 -1.99 5.38
N LEU A 180 -8.61 -2.87 5.14
CA LEU A 180 -8.37 -4.02 6.00
C LEU A 180 -8.08 -3.57 7.43
N LEU A 181 -7.20 -2.58 7.60
CA LEU A 181 -6.89 -2.03 8.92
C LEU A 181 -8.14 -1.49 9.65
N SER A 182 -8.96 -0.67 8.97
CA SER A 182 -10.20 -0.15 9.55
C SER A 182 -11.17 -1.28 9.92
N SER A 183 -11.24 -2.35 9.11
CA SER A 183 -12.07 -3.51 9.44
C SER A 183 -11.59 -4.26 10.69
N MET A 184 -10.27 -4.42 10.86
CA MET A 184 -9.70 -5.03 12.08
C MET A 184 -10.01 -4.19 13.32
N ILE A 185 -9.85 -2.86 13.23
CA ILE A 185 -10.18 -1.94 14.33
C ILE A 185 -11.67 -2.01 14.68
N ALA A 186 -12.54 -2.04 13.69
CA ALA A 186 -13.99 -2.14 13.90
C ALA A 186 -14.37 -3.45 14.61
N VAL A 187 -13.85 -4.59 14.14
CA VAL A 187 -14.08 -5.91 14.78
C VAL A 187 -13.60 -5.91 16.23
N LEU A 188 -12.43 -5.33 16.51
CA LEU A 188 -11.93 -5.20 17.87
C LEU A 188 -12.85 -4.35 18.74
N ALA A 189 -13.25 -3.17 18.26
CA ALA A 189 -14.16 -2.29 19.00
C ALA A 189 -15.49 -2.99 19.31
N THR A 190 -16.08 -3.68 18.33
CA THR A 190 -17.30 -4.46 18.52
C THR A 190 -17.11 -5.57 19.54
N TYR A 191 -16.00 -6.32 19.46
CA TYR A 191 -15.69 -7.37 20.42
C TYR A 191 -15.55 -6.84 21.85
N PHE A 192 -14.84 -5.72 22.04
CA PHE A 192 -14.72 -5.06 23.34
C PHE A 192 -16.08 -4.61 23.89
N ILE A 193 -16.93 -4.01 23.07
CA ILE A 193 -18.28 -3.60 23.49
C ILE A 193 -19.08 -4.81 23.97
N VAL A 194 -19.05 -5.90 23.20
CA VAL A 194 -19.75 -7.15 23.55
C VAL A 194 -19.24 -7.72 24.87
N LEU A 195 -17.92 -7.80 25.06
CA LEU A 195 -17.33 -8.28 26.32
C LEU A 195 -17.76 -7.43 27.52
N VAL A 196 -17.77 -6.10 27.38
CA VAL A 196 -18.18 -5.18 28.45
C VAL A 196 -19.66 -5.36 28.78
N GLN A 197 -20.52 -5.52 27.78
CA GLN A 197 -21.96 -5.73 27.98
C GLN A 197 -22.24 -7.04 28.72
N PHE A 198 -21.63 -8.15 28.30
CA PHE A 198 -21.81 -9.45 28.97
C PHE A 198 -21.22 -9.49 30.39
N ASN A 199 -20.24 -8.64 30.69
CA ASN A 199 -19.72 -8.52 32.06
C ASN A 199 -20.66 -7.72 32.97
N GLY A 200 -21.27 -6.64 32.47
CA GLY A 200 -22.18 -5.79 33.25
C GLY A 200 -23.42 -6.53 33.80
N ASP A 201 -23.91 -7.54 33.08
CA ASP A 201 -25.09 -8.31 33.49
C ASP A 201 -24.80 -9.40 34.55
N ASN A 202 -23.53 -9.77 34.77
CA ASN A 202 -23.12 -10.75 35.78
C ASN A 202 -22.78 -10.13 37.15
N ILE A 203 -22.90 -8.80 37.32
CA ILE A 203 -22.67 -8.08 38.58
C ILE A 203 -24.02 -7.67 39.22
N LYS A 204 -24.95 -8.62 39.36
CA LYS A 204 -26.18 -8.45 40.15
C LYS A 204 -26.30 -9.55 41.20
#